data_AF-A0A8J8GS63-F1
#
_entry.id   AF-A0A8J8GS63-F1
#
_cell.length_a   1.000
_cell.length_b   1.000
_cell.length_c   1.000
_cell.angle_alpha   90.00
_cell.angle_beta   90.00
_cell.angle_gamma   90.00
#
_symmetry.space_group_name_H-M   'P 1'
#
loop_
_entity.id
_entity.type
_entity.pdbx_description
1 polymer ?
#
loop_
_entity_poly.entity_id
_entity_poly.type
_entity_poly.pdbx_seq_one_letter_code
_entity_poly.pdbx_strand_id
1 'polypeptide(L)'
;MDQDLCTGDGLCVQYAPEVFEFDVDGLAYVKDEAGELQLAKDARVAVPANLRLEILDAAKECPGECIHVRRAADASAEPLTEDERDEIRSQLAAGAV
;
A
#
# COMPACT_ATOMS: atom_id res chain seq x y z
N MET A 1 4.42 1.00 4.52
CA MET A 1 5.30 1.85 3.71
C MET A 1 6.70 1.74 4.29
N ASP A 2 7.71 1.49 3.46
CA ASP A 2 9.11 1.51 3.88
C ASP A 2 9.72 2.89 3.57
N GLN A 3 10.01 3.65 4.62
CA GLN A 3 10.56 5.00 4.51
C GLN A 3 11.99 5.00 3.94
N ASP A 4 12.76 3.92 4.12
CA ASP A 4 14.15 3.83 3.66
C ASP A 4 14.22 3.67 2.12
N LEU A 5 13.16 3.15 1.49
CA LEU A 5 13.04 2.93 0.06
C LEU A 5 12.22 4.00 -0.68
N CYS A 6 11.48 4.83 0.04
CA CYS A 6 10.59 5.81 -0.55
C CYS A 6 11.38 6.95 -1.24
N THR A 7 11.08 7.20 -2.51
CA THR A 7 11.75 8.22 -3.34
C THR A 7 10.99 9.55 -3.41
N GLY A 8 9.79 9.64 -2.81
CA GLY A 8 8.95 10.84 -2.85
C GLY A 8 8.21 11.07 -4.18
N ASP A 9 8.07 10.04 -5.03
CA ASP A 9 7.46 10.16 -6.37
C ASP A 9 5.95 10.44 -6.35
N GLY A 10 5.25 9.99 -5.30
CA GLY A 10 3.85 10.36 -5.05
C GLY A 10 2.79 9.59 -5.83
N LEU A 11 3.16 8.56 -6.62
CA LEU A 11 2.17 7.67 -7.26
C LEU A 11 1.21 7.05 -6.24
N CYS A 12 1.69 6.63 -5.07
CA CYS A 12 0.83 6.08 -4.02
C CYS A 12 -0.31 7.03 -3.62
N VAL A 13 -0.01 8.32 -3.42
CA VAL A 13 -1.00 9.35 -3.09
C VAL A 13 -1.96 9.61 -4.27
N GLN A 14 -1.49 9.48 -5.51
CA GLN A 14 -2.35 9.61 -6.69
C GLN A 14 -3.31 8.43 -6.85
N TYR A 15 -2.84 7.21 -6.57
CA TYR A 15 -3.64 5.99 -6.68
C TYR A 15 -4.66 5.83 -5.54
N ALA A 16 -4.26 6.13 -4.31
CA ALA A 16 -5.10 5.93 -3.12
C ALA A 16 -4.85 7.01 -2.05
N PRO A 17 -5.30 8.26 -2.28
CA PRO A 17 -5.12 9.37 -1.34
C PRO A 17 -5.82 9.15 0.00
N GLU A 18 -6.78 8.23 0.09
CA GLU A 18 -7.43 7.83 1.34
C GLU A 18 -6.50 7.04 2.24
N VAL A 19 -5.54 6.30 1.66
CA VAL A 19 -4.62 5.41 2.39
C VAL A 19 -3.22 6.02 2.51
N PHE A 20 -2.80 6.85 1.56
CA PHE A 20 -1.46 7.43 1.55
C PHE A 20 -1.49 8.95 1.63
N GLU A 21 -0.51 9.51 2.33
CA GLU A 21 -0.28 10.94 2.40
C GLU A 21 1.21 11.24 2.64
N PHE A 22 1.67 12.39 2.15
CA PHE A 22 3.02 12.87 2.40
C PHE A 22 3.10 13.58 3.75
N ASP A 23 4.18 13.33 4.48
CA ASP A 23 4.57 14.19 5.61
C ASP A 23 5.54 15.30 5.15
N VAL A 24 5.90 16.19 6.06
CA VAL A 24 6.80 17.33 5.85
C VAL A 24 8.23 16.94 5.45
N ASP A 25 8.59 15.67 5.61
CA ASP A 25 9.88 15.10 5.20
C ASP A 25 9.92 14.72 3.71
N GLY A 26 8.79 14.78 3.00
CA GLY A 26 8.66 14.41 1.60
C GLY A 26 8.50 12.90 1.36
N LEU A 27 8.33 12.10 2.41
CA LEU A 27 8.07 10.66 2.35
C LEU A 27 6.59 10.36 2.53
N ALA A 28 6.13 9.30 1.87
CA ALA A 28 4.76 8.85 1.96
C ALA A 28 4.56 7.91 3.16
N TYR A 29 3.46 8.12 3.88
CA TYR A 29 3.04 7.34 5.03
C TYR A 29 1.62 6.80 4.79
N VAL A 30 1.24 5.80 5.60
CA VAL A 30 -0.12 5.29 5.60
C VAL A 30 -1.01 6.08 6.56
N LYS A 31 -2.27 6.27 6.20
CA LYS A 31 -3.33 6.83 7.05
C LYS A 31 -4.25 5.74 7.54
N ASP A 32 -4.64 5.83 8.80
CA ASP A 32 -5.69 4.95 9.34
C ASP A 32 -7.10 5.41 8.89
N GLU A 33 -8.12 4.69 9.34
CA GLU A 33 -9.51 5.00 9.00
C GLU A 33 -9.99 6.37 9.53
N ALA A 34 -9.30 6.94 10.52
CA ALA A 34 -9.58 8.28 11.02
C ALA A 34 -8.88 9.38 10.19
N GLY A 35 -8.04 8.99 9.23
CA GLY A 35 -7.22 9.89 8.42
C GLY A 35 -5.92 10.29 9.10
N GLU A 36 -5.56 9.67 10.23
CA GLU A 36 -4.35 10.01 10.98
C GLU A 36 -3.13 9.30 10.38
N LEU A 37 -2.08 10.09 10.12
CA LEU A 37 -0.81 9.60 9.62
C LEU A 37 -0.11 8.69 10.63
N GLN A 38 0.27 7.49 10.20
CA GLN A 38 0.98 6.52 11.02
C GLN A 38 2.49 6.66 10.81
N LEU A 39 3.14 7.47 11.64
CA LEU A 39 4.56 7.84 11.49
C LEU A 39 5.55 6.83 12.08
N ALA A 40 5.07 5.79 12.77
CA ALA A 40 5.95 4.77 13.33
C ALA A 40 6.61 3.93 12.21
N LYS A 41 7.86 3.52 12.41
CA LYS A 41 8.52 2.58 11.49
C LYS A 41 7.70 1.29 11.39
N ASP A 42 7.59 0.76 10.17
CA ASP A 42 6.80 -0.44 9.84
C ASP A 42 5.30 -0.33 10.17
N ALA A 43 4.78 0.89 10.33
CA ALA A 43 3.36 1.11 10.50
C ALA A 43 2.56 0.53 9.32
N ARG A 44 1.40 -0.02 9.67
CA ARG A 44 0.49 -0.70 8.75
C ARG A 44 -0.94 -0.36 9.10
N VAL A 45 -1.76 -0.28 8.06
CA VAL A 45 -3.19 0.00 8.16
C VAL A 45 -3.96 -1.07 7.41
N ALA A 46 -5.21 -1.29 7.81
CA ALA A 46 -6.10 -2.13 7.04
C ALA A 46 -6.44 -1.43 5.72
N VAL A 47 -6.40 -2.17 4.62
CA VAL A 47 -6.81 -1.65 3.31
C VAL A 47 -8.32 -1.83 3.14
N PRO A 48 -9.09 -0.74 2.93
CA PRO A 48 -10.51 -0.82 2.62
C PRO A 48 -10.76 -1.72 1.41
N ALA A 49 -11.84 -2.52 1.44
CA ALA A 49 -12.10 -3.51 0.41
C ALA A 49 -12.21 -2.91 -1.01
N ASN A 50 -12.76 -1.70 -1.10
CA ASN A 50 -12.94 -0.95 -2.34
C ASN A 50 -11.67 -0.28 -2.88
N LEU A 51 -10.56 -0.29 -2.14
CA LEU A 51 -9.28 0.30 -2.56
C LEU A 51 -8.21 -0.76 -2.84
N ARG A 52 -8.53 -2.06 -2.70
CA ARG A 52 -7.52 -3.13 -2.80
C ARG A 52 -6.85 -3.18 -4.17
N LEU A 53 -7.57 -2.91 -5.25
CA LEU A 53 -7.00 -2.93 -6.60
C LEU A 53 -6.02 -1.77 -6.78
N GLU A 54 -6.39 -0.58 -6.31
CA GLU A 54 -5.60 0.64 -6.34
C GLU A 54 -4.32 0.52 -5.49
N ILE A 55 -4.39 -0.12 -4.32
CA ILE A 55 -3.19 -0.38 -3.50
C ILE A 55 -2.25 -1.38 -4.18
N LEU A 56 -2.78 -2.41 -4.84
CA LEU A 56 -1.96 -3.38 -5.56
C LEU A 56 -1.27 -2.72 -6.77
N ASP A 57 -1.97 -1.84 -7.49
CA ASP A 57 -1.39 -1.05 -8.58
C ASP A 57 -0.34 -0.07 -8.08
N ALA A 58 -0.64 0.69 -7.04
CA ALA A 58 0.31 1.61 -6.43
C ALA A 58 1.60 0.87 -6.02
N ALA A 59 1.47 -0.33 -5.46
CA ALA A 59 2.63 -1.13 -5.06
C ALA A 59 3.46 -1.64 -6.25
N LYS A 60 2.81 -1.98 -7.36
CA LYS A 60 3.46 -2.43 -8.59
C LYS A 60 4.16 -1.30 -9.34
N GLU A 61 3.55 -0.12 -9.37
CA GLU A 61 4.07 1.03 -10.11
C GLU A 61 5.00 1.92 -9.29
N CYS A 62 5.13 1.66 -7.98
CA CYS A 62 6.01 2.44 -7.12
C CYS A 62 7.48 2.27 -7.54
N PRO A 63 8.18 3.32 -7.99
CA PRO A 63 9.55 3.20 -8.48
C PRO A 63 10.55 2.85 -7.38
N GLY A 64 10.23 3.17 -6.12
CA GLY A 64 11.05 2.81 -4.97
C GLY A 64 10.73 1.44 -4.38
N GLU A 65 9.71 0.72 -4.89
CA GLU A 65 9.24 -0.55 -4.34
C GLU A 65 8.92 -0.51 -2.82
N CYS A 66 8.55 0.68 -2.31
CA CYS A 66 8.43 0.95 -0.88
C CYS A 66 7.05 0.60 -0.29
N ILE A 67 6.13 0.06 -1.10
CA ILE A 67 4.78 -0.33 -0.66
C ILE A 67 4.73 -1.84 -0.44
N HIS A 68 4.69 -2.23 0.84
CA HIS A 68 4.56 -3.62 1.24
C HIS A 68 3.12 -3.97 1.56
N VAL A 69 2.60 -5.01 0.88
CA VAL A 69 1.22 -5.52 1.08
C VAL A 69 1.29 -6.88 1.73
N ARG A 70 0.34 -7.19 2.62
CA ARG A 70 0.21 -8.49 3.29
C ARG A 70 -1.24 -8.95 3.27
N ARG A 71 -1.47 -10.26 3.25
CA ARG A 71 -2.80 -10.80 3.53
C ARG A 71 -3.06 -10.64 5.02
N ALA A 72 -4.23 -10.13 5.39
CA ALA A 72 -4.63 -10.03 6.80
C ALA A 72 -4.74 -11.40 7.49
N ALA A 73 -5.01 -12.46 6.71
CA ALA A 73 -5.10 -13.83 7.19
C ALA A 73 -3.74 -14.51 7.40
N ASP A 74 -2.68 -14.01 6.76
CA ASP A 74 -1.36 -14.62 6.86
C ASP A 74 -0.64 -14.07 8.09
N ALA A 75 -0.28 -14.97 9.02
CA ALA A 75 0.51 -14.63 10.20
C ALA A 75 2.01 -14.46 9.88
N SER A 76 2.42 -14.66 8.62
CA SER A 76 3.81 -14.51 8.21
C SER A 76 4.28 -13.06 8.33
N ALA A 77 5.53 -12.92 8.75
CA ALA A 77 6.18 -11.64 8.93
C ALA A 77 6.64 -11.01 7.60
N GLU A 78 6.33 -11.62 6.45
CA GLU A 78 6.88 -11.22 5.15
C GLU A 78 5.79 -10.55 4.28
N PRO A 79 6.15 -9.50 3.51
CA PRO A 79 5.28 -8.95 2.47
C PRO A 79 5.00 -9.96 1.36
N LEU A 80 3.87 -9.76 0.66
CA LEU A 80 3.56 -10.47 -0.57
C LEU A 80 4.56 -10.12 -1.65
N THR A 81 5.02 -11.16 -2.35
CA THR A 81 5.79 -11.03 -3.59
C THR A 81 4.98 -10.37 -4.69
N GLU A 82 5.64 -9.90 -5.75
CA GLU A 82 4.94 -9.30 -6.90
C GLU A 82 3.98 -10.30 -7.57
N ASP A 83 4.41 -11.54 -7.79
CA ASP A 83 3.56 -12.59 -8.38
C ASP A 83 2.31 -12.85 -7.53
N GLU A 84 2.43 -12.88 -6.20
CA GLU A 84 1.27 -13.05 -5.32
C GLU A 84 0.32 -11.85 -5.36
N ARG A 85 0.85 -10.62 -5.46
CA ARG A 85 0.03 -9.42 -5.62
C ARG A 85 -0.73 -9.44 -6.94
N ASP A 86 -0.07 -9.84 -8.03
CA ASP A 86 -0.68 -9.94 -9.36
C ASP A 86 -1.78 -11.02 -9.39
N GLU A 87 -1.57 -12.17 -8.73
CA GLU A 87 -2.59 -13.21 -8.60
C GLU A 87 -3.82 -12.69 -7.84
N ILE A 88 -3.61 -12.05 -6.68
CA ILE A 88 -4.71 -11.47 -5.89
C ILE A 88 -5.45 -10.40 -6.68
N ARG A 89 -4.72 -9.53 -7.39
CA ARG A 89 -5.31 -8.49 -8.24
C ARG A 89 -6.22 -9.13 -9.30
N SER A 90 -5.75 -10.17 -9.98
CA SER A 90 -6.52 -10.90 -10.99
C SER A 90 -7.79 -11.51 -10.40
N GLN A 91 -7.70 -12.10 -9.20
CA GLN A 91 -8.86 -12.67 -8.49
C GLN A 91 -9.89 -11.60 -8.11
N LEU A 92 -9.44 -10.46 -7.58
CA LEU A 92 -10.33 -9.34 -7.20
C LEU A 92 -11.01 -8.73 -8.43
N ALA A 93 -10.28 -8.57 -9.54
CA ALA A 93 -10.84 -8.06 -10.79
C ALA A 93 -11.87 -9.03 -11.40
N ALA A 94 -11.63 -10.34 -11.33
CA ALA A 94 -12.56 -11.35 -11.82
C ALA A 94 -13.83 -11.50 -10.95
N GLY A 95 -13.73 -11.22 -9.65
CA GLY A 95 -14.87 -11.29 -8.71
C GLY A 95 -15.72 -10.02 -8.60
N ALA A 96 -15.32 -8.93 -9.27
CA ALA A 96 -16.08 -7.67 -9.33
C ALA A 96 -17.11 -7.64 -10.49
N VAL A 97 -17.27 -8.75 -11.22
CA VAL A 97 -18.19 -8.93 -12.36
C VAL A 97 -19.43 -9.73 -11.94
#